data_AF-A0A2T9Z7Z8-F1
#
_entry.id   AF-A0A2T9Z7Z8-F1
#
_cell.length_a   1.000
_cell.length_b   1.000
_cell.length_c   1.000
_cell.angle_alpha   90.00
_cell.angle_beta   90.00
_cell.angle_gamma   90.00
#
_symmetry.space_group_name_H-M   'P 1'
#
loop_
_entity.id
_entity.type
_entity.pdbx_description
1 polymer ?
#
loop_
_entity_poly.entity_id
_entity_poly.type
_entity_poly.pdbx_seq_one_letter_code
_entity_poly.pdbx_strand_id
1 'polypeptide(L)'
;MLVLYETAAGLALFKVVDEGKLKSVDSISKVFSTPESAAQSIKLQEFSRFGDTIEALSTATALVEGKISQSLKNLIKSTANIDKEKLIVQDPKLGVALSKKLGVKLADTTVALNNEIARGIRQQISSLLADQNNAMSQMELGLSHSLARYKLKFSPDKIDTMIVQAISLLDDLDKEINTYAMRIKEWYGWHFPELAKLVVDNLAYAQLVIAVGMRTEFSESSLDSILPEELEAEVKQAAILSMGTEISDEDLLNIRELCSQLVDIASYRSQLYDYLRNRMIAIAPNLTTLVGEIVGARLISHAGSLVQLAKQPASTVQILGAEKALFRALKTKSNTPKYGLIYHASLVGSASPKIKGKIARLTAAKSSLCARVDALAENIAESNAEETVTPQIGIDSRAKIEARLRMLEGRFTRQMASSSFKQKNAKGNNSTAPAPTSFNTNTSMYNASADSTIGTEDAKIIQKPKSKKEKLDLGTAETSAEPAGYEKPESKKRKSEYSSTAEEKKSKKDKKDKKDKKDKKDKKDKKDKKDKKDKKEKK
;
A
#
# COMPACT_ATOMS: atom_id res chain seq x y z
N MET A 1 40.54 -43.77 5.61
CA MET A 1 39.19 -43.25 5.95
C MET A 1 38.94 -41.93 5.22
N LEU A 2 37.69 -41.65 4.84
CA LEU A 2 37.28 -40.38 4.23
C LEU A 2 36.38 -39.59 5.17
N VAL A 3 36.47 -38.26 5.14
CA VAL A 3 35.60 -37.35 5.89
C VAL A 3 34.88 -36.45 4.89
N LEU A 4 33.55 -36.50 4.91
CA LEU A 4 32.72 -35.56 4.17
C LEU A 4 32.56 -34.27 4.98
N TYR A 5 32.89 -33.14 4.37
CA TYR A 5 32.73 -31.82 4.98
C TYR A 5 32.00 -30.87 4.03
N GLU A 6 31.03 -30.16 4.57
CA GLU A 6 30.15 -29.27 3.81
C GLU A 6 30.56 -27.81 4.06
N THR A 7 30.69 -27.04 2.98
CA THR A 7 31.00 -25.60 3.05
C THR A 7 30.02 -24.81 2.19
N ALA A 8 29.92 -23.50 2.39
CA ALA A 8 29.08 -22.65 1.54
C ALA A 8 29.58 -22.58 0.09
N ALA A 9 30.87 -22.84 -0.15
CA ALA A 9 31.48 -22.83 -1.47
C ALA A 9 31.32 -24.16 -2.22
N GLY A 10 31.13 -25.26 -1.51
CA GLY A 10 31.15 -26.59 -2.09
C GLY A 10 31.20 -27.72 -1.07
N LEU A 11 31.25 -28.94 -1.59
CA LEU A 11 31.40 -30.17 -0.83
C LEU A 11 32.86 -30.64 -0.91
N ALA A 12 33.45 -30.93 0.24
CA ALA A 12 34.84 -31.37 0.36
C ALA A 12 34.90 -32.81 0.86
N LEU A 13 35.74 -33.63 0.22
CA LEU A 13 36.16 -34.94 0.72
C LEU A 13 37.61 -34.89 1.15
N PHE A 14 37.82 -35.18 2.42
CA PHE A 14 39.12 -35.19 3.05
C PHE A 14 39.56 -36.64 3.30
N LYS A 15 40.77 -36.99 2.87
CA LYS A 15 41.38 -38.27 3.16
C LYS A 15 42.18 -38.18 4.46
N VAL A 16 41.85 -39.07 5.38
CA VAL A 16 42.61 -39.27 6.63
C VAL A 16 43.84 -40.10 6.33
N VAL A 17 45.02 -39.52 6.55
CA VAL A 17 46.31 -40.19 6.31
C VAL A 17 46.79 -40.93 7.55
N ASP A 18 46.57 -40.36 8.74
CA ASP A 18 46.98 -40.94 10.02
C ASP A 18 45.77 -41.33 10.87
N GLU A 19 45.30 -42.57 10.69
CA GLU A 19 44.15 -43.10 11.42
C GLU A 19 44.45 -43.33 12.91
N GLY A 20 45.71 -43.41 13.33
CA GLY A 20 46.09 -43.63 14.72
C GLY A 20 45.81 -42.42 15.62
N LYS A 21 46.06 -41.21 15.08
CA LYS A 21 45.91 -39.93 15.80
C LYS A 21 44.47 -39.42 15.91
N LEU A 22 43.51 -40.07 15.25
CA LEU A 22 42.11 -39.61 15.17
C LEU A 22 41.13 -40.57 15.87
N LYS A 23 41.62 -41.45 16.75
CA LYS A 23 40.80 -42.44 17.48
C LYS A 23 40.25 -41.93 18.81
N SER A 24 40.92 -40.98 19.46
CA SER A 24 40.49 -40.45 20.75
C SER A 24 40.14 -38.96 20.65
N VAL A 25 39.03 -38.58 21.28
CA VAL A 25 38.49 -37.21 21.24
C VAL A 25 39.52 -36.19 21.74
N ASP A 26 40.26 -36.52 22.80
CA ASP A 26 41.24 -35.61 23.41
C ASP A 26 42.47 -35.35 22.54
N SER A 27 42.83 -36.30 21.66
CA SER A 27 44.00 -36.18 20.78
C SER A 27 43.74 -35.30 19.57
N ILE A 28 42.49 -35.25 19.08
CA ILE A 28 42.09 -34.51 17.88
C ILE A 28 42.38 -33.02 18.02
N SER A 29 42.05 -32.41 19.16
CA SER A 29 42.31 -30.98 19.41
C SER A 29 43.77 -30.59 19.24
N LYS A 30 44.70 -31.47 19.63
CA LYS A 30 46.15 -31.25 19.51
C LYS A 30 46.60 -31.36 18.05
N VAL A 31 46.01 -32.27 17.28
CA VAL A 31 46.33 -32.50 15.87
C VAL A 31 45.98 -31.29 15.00
N PHE A 32 44.86 -30.60 15.27
CA PHE A 32 44.41 -29.44 14.48
C PHE A 32 44.89 -28.08 15.02
N SER A 33 45.78 -28.08 16.01
CA SER A 33 46.31 -26.85 16.62
C SER A 33 47.14 -26.01 15.64
N THR A 34 47.96 -26.66 14.80
CA THR A 34 48.77 -26.01 13.77
C THR A 34 48.35 -26.46 12.36
N PRO A 35 48.43 -25.57 11.35
CA PRO A 35 48.06 -25.90 9.97
C PRO A 35 48.92 -27.03 9.38
N GLU A 36 50.20 -27.08 9.75
CA GLU A 36 51.15 -28.10 9.30
C GLU A 36 50.78 -29.50 9.84
N SER A 37 50.45 -29.59 11.13
CA SER A 37 50.01 -30.85 11.76
C SER A 37 48.67 -31.33 11.19
N ALA A 38 47.76 -30.39 10.91
CA ALA A 38 46.49 -30.69 10.26
C ALA A 38 46.69 -31.24 8.84
N ALA A 39 47.55 -30.60 8.02
CA ALA A 39 47.84 -31.03 6.65
C ALA A 39 48.58 -32.38 6.57
N GLN A 40 49.34 -32.75 7.62
CA GLN A 40 49.95 -34.07 7.73
C GLN A 40 48.92 -35.16 8.03
N SER A 41 47.90 -34.84 8.81
CA SER A 41 46.91 -35.81 9.30
C SER A 41 45.72 -35.98 8.36
N ILE A 42 45.29 -34.87 7.72
CA ILE A 42 44.17 -34.82 6.79
C ILE A 42 44.58 -34.06 5.52
N LYS A 43 44.32 -34.66 4.36
CA LYS A 43 44.56 -34.04 3.06
C LYS A 43 43.27 -33.95 2.25
N LEU A 44 43.09 -32.86 1.52
CA LEU A 44 41.99 -32.74 0.56
C LEU A 44 42.17 -33.78 -0.55
N GLN A 45 41.16 -34.61 -0.79
CA GLN A 45 41.14 -35.56 -1.89
C GLN A 45 40.37 -35.01 -3.08
N GLU A 46 39.17 -34.48 -2.82
CA GLU A 46 38.32 -33.94 -3.87
C GLU A 46 37.49 -32.78 -3.32
N PHE A 47 37.32 -31.73 -4.12
CA PHE A 47 36.49 -30.58 -3.81
C PHE A 47 35.55 -30.29 -4.96
N SER A 48 34.24 -30.48 -4.73
CA SER A 48 33.20 -30.10 -5.67
C SER A 48 32.70 -28.71 -5.32
N ARG A 49 33.18 -27.71 -6.06
CA ARG A 49 32.69 -26.34 -5.97
C ARG A 49 31.29 -26.23 -6.56
N PHE A 50 30.41 -25.47 -5.91
CA PHE A 50 29.11 -25.14 -6.49
C PHE A 50 29.30 -24.14 -7.64
N GLY A 51 28.60 -24.37 -8.75
CA GLY A 51 28.61 -23.44 -9.89
C GLY A 51 27.84 -22.16 -9.57
N ASP A 52 26.65 -22.33 -8.96
CA ASP A 52 25.70 -21.26 -8.71
C ASP A 52 25.16 -21.24 -7.27
N THR A 53 24.66 -20.10 -6.82
CA THR A 53 24.01 -19.94 -5.50
C THR A 53 22.73 -20.77 -5.38
N ILE A 54 22.05 -21.04 -6.50
CA ILE A 54 20.84 -21.89 -6.55
C ILE A 54 21.21 -23.34 -6.24
N GLU A 55 22.31 -23.83 -6.83
CA GLU A 55 22.83 -25.17 -6.55
C GLU A 55 23.22 -25.29 -5.07
N ALA A 56 23.96 -24.30 -4.55
CA ALA A 56 24.35 -24.24 -3.15
C ALA A 56 23.12 -24.22 -2.22
N LEU A 57 22.07 -23.44 -2.54
CA LEU A 57 20.83 -23.39 -1.78
C LEU A 57 20.10 -24.74 -1.81
N SER A 58 19.95 -25.34 -2.99
CA SER A 58 19.27 -26.63 -3.14
C SER A 58 19.97 -27.72 -2.32
N THR A 59 21.31 -27.72 -2.34
CA THR A 59 22.13 -28.64 -1.56
C THR A 59 22.00 -28.35 -0.07
N ALA A 60 22.12 -27.10 0.38
CA ALA A 60 21.94 -26.72 1.78
C ALA A 60 20.55 -27.09 2.32
N THR A 61 19.51 -26.94 1.50
CA THR A 61 18.13 -27.30 1.89
C THR A 61 17.97 -28.82 2.00
N ALA A 62 18.52 -29.57 1.05
CA ALA A 62 18.53 -31.03 1.11
C ALA A 62 19.31 -31.56 2.33
N LEU A 63 20.45 -30.94 2.65
CA LEU A 63 21.27 -31.28 3.81
C LEU A 63 20.54 -31.04 5.13
N VAL A 64 19.81 -29.92 5.27
CA VAL A 64 18.96 -29.64 6.45
C VAL A 64 17.88 -30.72 6.63
N GLU A 65 17.36 -31.28 5.54
CA GLU A 65 16.37 -32.37 5.56
C GLU A 65 17.01 -33.78 5.66
N GLY A 66 18.35 -33.89 5.68
CA GLY A 66 19.07 -35.16 5.65
C GLY A 66 18.93 -35.94 4.34
N LYS A 67 18.58 -35.26 3.24
CA LYS A 67 18.44 -35.82 1.88
C LYS A 67 19.74 -35.63 1.09
N ILE A 68 20.00 -36.54 0.16
CA ILE A 68 21.15 -36.48 -0.75
C ILE A 68 20.83 -35.52 -1.90
N SER A 69 21.62 -34.46 -2.08
CA SER A 69 21.54 -33.58 -3.25
C SER A 69 22.21 -34.20 -4.48
N GLN A 70 21.89 -33.68 -5.67
CA GLN A 70 22.51 -34.16 -6.91
C GLN A 70 24.03 -33.87 -6.93
N SER A 71 24.46 -32.72 -6.43
CA SER A 71 25.89 -32.36 -6.32
C SER A 71 26.64 -33.32 -5.39
N LEU A 72 26.04 -33.70 -4.27
CA LEU A 72 26.61 -34.70 -3.35
C LEU A 72 26.70 -36.08 -4.00
N LYS A 73 25.66 -36.46 -4.77
CA LYS A 73 25.65 -37.71 -5.52
C LYS A 73 26.75 -37.76 -6.59
N ASN A 74 26.99 -36.65 -7.28
CA ASN A 74 28.02 -36.55 -8.30
C ASN A 74 29.41 -36.66 -7.68
N LEU A 75 29.68 -35.93 -6.59
CA LEU A 75 30.94 -35.98 -5.86
C LEU A 75 31.27 -37.40 -5.36
N ILE A 76 30.31 -38.09 -4.73
CA ILE A 76 30.57 -39.46 -4.23
C ILE A 76 30.85 -40.45 -5.37
N LYS A 77 30.25 -40.24 -6.55
CA LYS A 77 30.48 -41.08 -7.73
C LYS A 77 31.80 -40.77 -8.45
N SER A 78 32.25 -39.52 -8.43
CA SER A 78 33.52 -39.12 -9.06
C SER A 78 34.73 -39.53 -8.20
N THR A 79 34.56 -39.70 -6.89
CA THR A 79 35.64 -40.11 -6.00
C THR A 79 36.07 -41.56 -6.21
N ALA A 80 37.30 -41.75 -6.69
CA ALA A 80 37.90 -43.07 -6.85
C ALA A 80 38.10 -43.79 -5.49
N ASN A 81 37.87 -45.11 -5.46
CA ASN A 81 38.04 -46.01 -4.31
C ASN A 81 37.11 -45.78 -3.10
N ILE A 82 35.98 -45.08 -3.27
CA ILE A 82 35.03 -44.84 -2.17
C ILE A 82 34.47 -46.14 -1.56
N ASP A 83 34.34 -47.21 -2.36
CA ASP A 83 33.80 -48.52 -1.92
C ASP A 83 34.78 -49.30 -1.00
N LYS A 84 36.06 -48.93 -1.04
CA LYS A 84 37.14 -49.55 -0.24
C LYS A 84 37.40 -48.78 1.06
N GLU A 85 37.04 -47.51 1.13
CA GLU A 85 37.29 -46.66 2.30
C GLU A 85 36.03 -46.47 3.15
N LYS A 86 36.20 -46.29 4.47
CA LYS A 86 35.10 -45.95 5.38
C LYS A 86 34.86 -44.43 5.39
N LEU A 87 33.61 -44.00 5.24
CA LEU A 87 33.20 -42.58 5.22
C LEU A 87 32.69 -42.10 6.59
N ILE A 88 33.22 -40.98 7.05
CA ILE A 88 32.79 -40.23 8.22
C ILE A 88 31.84 -39.11 7.77
N VAL A 89 30.65 -39.07 8.35
CA VAL A 89 29.61 -38.06 8.10
C VAL A 89 29.18 -37.46 9.44
N GLN A 90 28.96 -36.15 9.47
CA GLN A 90 28.57 -35.44 10.69
C GLN A 90 27.12 -35.75 11.11
N ASP A 91 26.16 -35.66 10.18
CA ASP A 91 24.76 -35.99 10.45
C ASP A 91 24.49 -37.49 10.25
N PRO A 92 24.04 -38.22 11.29
CA PRO A 92 23.69 -39.63 11.18
C PRO A 92 22.56 -39.90 10.18
N LYS A 93 21.58 -38.98 10.02
CA LYS A 93 20.47 -39.15 9.07
C LYS A 93 20.98 -39.15 7.62
N LEU A 94 21.85 -38.21 7.30
CA LEU A 94 22.53 -38.13 6.01
C LEU A 94 23.39 -39.38 5.78
N GLY A 95 24.13 -39.83 6.79
CA GLY A 95 24.93 -41.05 6.74
C GLY A 95 24.08 -42.28 6.38
N VAL A 96 22.94 -42.49 7.05
CA VAL A 96 22.01 -43.59 6.74
C VAL A 96 21.46 -43.47 5.32
N ALA A 97 21.13 -42.26 4.87
CA ALA A 97 20.65 -42.03 3.51
C ALA A 97 21.73 -42.39 2.46
N LEU A 98 22.98 -41.98 2.69
CA LEU A 98 24.13 -42.28 1.82
C LEU A 98 24.42 -43.78 1.75
N SER A 99 24.41 -44.47 2.90
CA SER A 99 24.62 -45.92 2.95
C SER A 99 23.53 -46.67 2.17
N LYS A 100 22.25 -46.31 2.38
CA LYS A 100 21.12 -46.97 1.69
C LYS A 100 21.08 -46.71 0.18
N LYS A 101 21.39 -45.50 -0.27
CA LYS A 101 21.21 -45.10 -1.69
C LYS A 101 22.46 -45.26 -2.55
N LEU A 102 23.65 -45.18 -1.96
CA LEU A 102 24.93 -45.20 -2.69
C LEU A 102 25.83 -46.36 -2.27
N GLY A 103 25.43 -47.18 -1.29
CA GLY A 103 26.19 -48.37 -0.90
C GLY A 103 27.51 -48.08 -0.17
N VAL A 104 27.72 -46.83 0.29
CA VAL A 104 28.96 -46.42 0.95
C VAL A 104 29.07 -47.02 2.35
N LYS A 105 30.26 -47.53 2.70
CA LYS A 105 30.58 -48.03 4.04
C LYS A 105 30.80 -46.87 5.00
N LEU A 106 29.95 -46.75 6.02
CA LEU A 106 30.14 -45.77 7.08
C LEU A 106 31.25 -46.20 8.04
N ALA A 107 31.95 -45.24 8.63
CA ALA A 107 32.91 -45.48 9.69
C ALA A 107 32.22 -45.83 11.02
N ASP A 108 32.79 -46.78 11.76
CA ASP A 108 32.35 -47.14 13.12
C ASP A 108 32.87 -46.11 14.13
N THR A 109 32.43 -44.86 14.01
CA THR A 109 32.86 -43.74 14.87
C THR A 109 31.69 -43.18 15.68
N THR A 110 31.98 -42.63 16.85
CA THR A 110 30.97 -41.95 17.66
C THR A 110 30.66 -40.57 17.09
N VAL A 111 29.42 -40.10 17.28
CA VAL A 111 28.99 -38.76 16.83
C VAL A 111 29.88 -37.65 17.44
N ALA A 112 30.32 -37.83 18.69
CA ALA A 112 31.24 -36.91 19.35
C ALA A 112 32.59 -36.78 18.62
N LEU A 113 33.13 -37.90 18.15
CA LEU A 113 34.39 -37.92 17.40
C LEU A 113 34.23 -37.24 16.03
N ASN A 114 33.13 -37.52 15.32
CA ASN A 114 32.84 -36.90 14.02
C ASN A 114 32.73 -35.36 14.15
N ASN A 115 32.10 -34.87 15.22
CA ASN A 115 31.97 -33.44 15.49
C ASN A 115 33.31 -32.76 15.79
N GLU A 116 34.20 -33.40 16.55
CA GLU A 116 35.53 -32.84 16.82
C GLU A 116 36.44 -32.85 15.58
N ILE A 117 36.35 -33.87 14.72
CA ILE A 117 37.03 -33.87 13.42
C ILE A 117 36.51 -32.72 12.55
N ALA A 118 35.18 -32.56 12.44
CA ALA A 118 34.58 -31.47 11.68
C ALA A 118 34.96 -30.09 12.24
N ARG A 119 35.09 -29.95 13.56
CA ARG A 119 35.55 -28.74 14.23
C ARG A 119 37.02 -28.42 13.89
N GLY A 120 37.89 -29.43 13.94
CA GLY A 120 39.30 -29.29 13.56
C GLY A 120 39.48 -28.87 12.10
N ILE A 121 38.72 -29.48 11.20
CA ILE A 121 38.69 -29.10 9.78
C ILE A 121 38.19 -27.67 9.61
N ARG A 122 37.13 -27.27 10.34
CA ARG A 122 36.61 -25.90 10.29
C ARG A 122 37.63 -24.86 10.74
N GLN A 123 38.40 -25.16 11.80
CA GLN A 123 39.41 -24.24 12.33
C GLN A 123 40.55 -24.01 11.32
N GLN A 124 40.91 -25.03 10.54
CA GLN A 124 41.99 -24.99 9.56
C GLN A 124 41.49 -24.96 8.11
N ILE A 125 40.23 -24.57 7.87
CA ILE A 125 39.61 -24.64 6.53
C ILE A 125 40.33 -23.72 5.53
N SER A 126 40.87 -22.60 6.01
CA SER A 126 41.63 -21.63 5.21
C SER A 126 42.94 -22.21 4.66
N SER A 127 43.61 -23.07 5.44
CA SER A 127 44.85 -23.73 5.04
C SER A 127 44.59 -25.01 4.24
N LEU A 128 43.54 -25.77 4.60
CA LEU A 128 43.17 -27.02 3.93
C LEU A 128 42.55 -26.83 2.54
N LEU A 129 41.96 -25.67 2.25
CA LEU A 129 41.36 -25.30 0.96
C LEU A 129 42.12 -24.16 0.24
N ALA A 130 43.40 -23.95 0.53
CA ALA A 130 44.18 -22.78 0.12
C ALA A 130 44.03 -22.39 -1.38
N ASP A 131 43.93 -23.35 -2.29
CA ASP A 131 43.79 -23.10 -3.74
C ASP A 131 42.37 -22.67 -4.19
N GLN A 132 41.36 -22.88 -3.34
CA GLN A 132 39.93 -22.68 -3.66
C GLN A 132 39.26 -21.60 -2.80
N ASN A 133 40.01 -20.94 -1.92
CA ASN A 133 39.50 -20.04 -0.87
C ASN A 133 39.22 -18.59 -1.29
N ASN A 134 39.33 -18.25 -2.56
CA ASN A 134 39.03 -16.90 -3.03
C ASN A 134 37.52 -16.61 -2.84
N ALA A 135 37.20 -15.85 -1.79
CA ALA A 135 35.89 -15.31 -1.42
C ALA A 135 34.86 -16.26 -0.74
N MET A 136 35.29 -17.22 0.10
CA MET A 136 34.36 -18.08 0.87
C MET A 136 33.34 -17.28 1.71
N SER A 137 33.75 -16.19 2.36
CA SER A 137 32.84 -15.35 3.16
C SER A 137 31.74 -14.65 2.34
N GLN A 138 32.02 -14.32 1.06
CA GLN A 138 30.99 -13.75 0.17
C GLN A 138 29.97 -14.82 -0.25
N MET A 139 30.44 -16.05 -0.47
CA MET A 139 29.56 -17.19 -0.77
C MET A 139 28.69 -17.54 0.45
N GLU A 140 29.25 -17.51 1.65
CA GLU A 140 28.50 -17.69 2.91
C GLU A 140 27.41 -16.61 3.07
N LEU A 141 27.74 -15.34 2.81
CA LEU A 141 26.77 -14.25 2.85
C LEU A 141 25.67 -14.44 1.79
N GLY A 142 26.05 -14.81 0.56
CA GLY A 142 25.09 -15.06 -0.52
C GLY A 142 24.13 -16.21 -0.23
N LEU A 143 24.68 -17.33 0.27
CA LEU A 143 23.89 -18.50 0.66
C LEU A 143 22.99 -18.20 1.86
N SER A 144 23.49 -17.50 2.88
CA SER A 144 22.69 -17.15 4.07
C SER A 144 21.52 -16.23 3.72
N HIS A 145 21.74 -15.21 2.87
CA HIS A 145 20.65 -14.38 2.37
C HIS A 145 19.63 -15.18 1.56
N SER A 146 20.10 -16.10 0.71
CA SER A 146 19.23 -16.90 -0.14
C SER A 146 18.41 -17.90 0.69
N LEU A 147 19.03 -18.54 1.68
CA LEU A 147 18.37 -19.46 2.62
C LEU A 147 17.40 -18.71 3.53
N ALA A 148 17.74 -17.51 3.99
CA ALA A 148 16.83 -16.65 4.75
C ALA A 148 15.62 -16.25 3.91
N ARG A 149 15.82 -15.87 2.63
CA ARG A 149 14.71 -15.59 1.69
C ARG A 149 13.86 -16.82 1.44
N TYR A 150 14.47 -17.99 1.25
CA TYR A 150 13.76 -19.26 1.04
C TYR A 150 12.98 -19.70 2.28
N LYS A 151 13.49 -19.48 3.49
CA LYS A 151 12.76 -19.81 4.72
C LYS A 151 11.65 -18.80 5.03
N LEU A 152 11.93 -17.51 4.82
CA LEU A 152 10.93 -16.48 5.04
C LEU A 152 9.84 -16.54 3.96
N LYS A 153 10.12 -17.13 2.78
CA LYS A 153 9.33 -17.28 1.54
C LYS A 153 8.61 -16.04 1.00
N PHE A 154 8.37 -15.03 1.81
CA PHE A 154 7.51 -13.89 1.53
C PHE A 154 7.59 -12.93 2.71
N SER A 155 8.05 -11.70 2.49
CA SER A 155 7.82 -10.64 3.49
C SER A 155 6.54 -9.92 3.07
N PRO A 156 5.39 -10.12 3.75
CA PRO A 156 4.14 -9.47 3.40
C PRO A 156 4.27 -7.93 3.39
N ASP A 157 5.15 -7.39 4.24
CA ASP A 157 5.48 -5.96 4.39
C ASP A 157 6.08 -5.29 3.14
N LYS A 158 6.59 -6.07 2.17
CA LYS A 158 7.12 -5.49 0.92
C LYS A 158 6.06 -5.36 -0.17
N ILE A 159 4.95 -6.06 -0.04
CA ILE A 159 3.98 -6.21 -1.13
C ILE A 159 2.83 -5.22 -0.94
N ASP A 160 2.44 -4.96 0.31
CA ASP A 160 1.54 -3.87 0.67
C ASP A 160 2.13 -2.49 0.34
N THR A 161 3.46 -2.33 0.36
CA THR A 161 4.14 -1.11 -0.10
C THR A 161 3.77 -0.76 -1.54
N MET A 162 3.61 -1.75 -2.43
CA MET A 162 3.20 -1.50 -3.81
C MET A 162 1.76 -0.98 -3.91
N ILE A 163 0.86 -1.42 -3.02
CA ILE A 163 -0.51 -0.90 -2.94
C ILE A 163 -0.50 0.57 -2.56
N VAL A 164 0.32 0.95 -1.56
CA VAL A 164 0.45 2.35 -1.11
C VAL A 164 0.92 3.26 -2.25
N GLN A 165 1.89 2.81 -3.04
CA GLN A 165 2.36 3.58 -4.20
C GLN A 165 1.31 3.64 -5.31
N ALA A 166 0.64 2.52 -5.62
CA ALA A 166 -0.36 2.47 -6.68
C ALA A 166 -1.57 3.38 -6.39
N ILE A 167 -2.08 3.43 -5.16
CA ILE A 167 -3.21 4.32 -4.82
C ILE A 167 -2.81 5.80 -4.80
N SER A 168 -1.59 6.11 -4.36
CA SER A 168 -1.09 7.49 -4.39
C SER A 168 -0.93 7.98 -5.84
N LEU A 169 -0.39 7.12 -6.71
CA LEU A 169 -0.30 7.40 -8.14
C LEU A 169 -1.69 7.55 -8.78
N LEU A 170 -2.68 6.74 -8.37
CA LEU A 170 -4.04 6.87 -8.88
C LEU A 170 -4.66 8.24 -8.51
N ASP A 171 -4.47 8.69 -7.26
CA ASP A 171 -4.97 10.00 -6.81
C ASP A 171 -4.22 11.16 -7.53
N ASP A 172 -2.92 11.00 -7.82
CA ASP A 172 -2.13 11.98 -8.59
C ASP A 172 -2.59 12.04 -10.06
N LEU A 173 -2.81 10.88 -10.71
CA LEU A 173 -3.32 10.81 -12.08
C LEU A 173 -4.69 11.46 -12.20
N ASP A 174 -5.60 11.27 -11.25
CA ASP A 174 -6.92 11.91 -11.27
C ASP A 174 -6.83 13.44 -11.26
N LYS A 175 -5.88 13.98 -10.50
CA LYS A 175 -5.62 15.42 -10.44
C LYS A 175 -4.98 15.93 -11.74
N GLU A 176 -4.03 15.19 -12.29
CA GLU A 176 -3.36 15.54 -13.55
C GLU A 176 -4.32 15.48 -14.73
N ILE A 177 -5.14 14.42 -14.85
CA ILE A 177 -6.19 14.28 -15.87
C ILE A 177 -7.10 15.51 -15.85
N ASN A 178 -7.57 15.94 -14.67
CA ASN A 178 -8.43 17.11 -14.57
C ASN A 178 -7.70 18.42 -14.94
N THR A 179 -6.44 18.55 -14.54
CA THR A 179 -5.63 19.75 -14.84
C THR A 179 -5.35 19.86 -16.34
N TYR A 180 -4.97 18.75 -16.98
CA TYR A 180 -4.76 18.68 -18.43
C TYR A 180 -6.06 18.86 -19.21
N ALA A 181 -7.16 18.28 -18.76
CA ALA A 181 -8.46 18.48 -19.39
C ALA A 181 -8.91 19.95 -19.36
N MET A 182 -8.77 20.63 -18.23
CA MET A 182 -9.06 22.06 -18.15
C MET A 182 -8.14 22.89 -19.07
N ARG A 183 -6.86 22.52 -19.16
CA ARG A 183 -5.91 23.16 -20.09
C ARG A 183 -6.31 22.96 -21.56
N ILE A 184 -6.73 21.75 -21.94
CA ILE A 184 -7.21 21.44 -23.30
C ILE A 184 -8.48 22.24 -23.61
N LYS A 185 -9.45 22.30 -22.67
CA LYS A 185 -10.68 23.08 -22.83
C LYS A 185 -10.42 24.58 -22.99
N GLU A 186 -9.47 25.14 -22.24
CA GLU A 186 -9.05 26.54 -22.40
C GLU A 186 -8.33 26.77 -23.73
N TRP A 187 -7.48 25.83 -24.17
CA TRP A 187 -6.65 25.98 -25.37
C TRP A 187 -7.48 25.83 -26.65
N TYR A 188 -8.27 24.76 -26.77
CA TYR A 188 -9.18 24.56 -27.90
C TYR A 188 -10.41 25.47 -27.84
N GLY A 189 -10.75 26.00 -26.66
CA GLY A 189 -11.82 26.98 -26.48
C GLY A 189 -11.61 28.30 -27.25
N TRP A 190 -10.39 28.62 -27.70
CA TRP A 190 -10.16 29.72 -28.64
C TRP A 190 -10.78 29.45 -30.02
N HIS A 191 -10.75 28.19 -30.46
CA HIS A 191 -11.29 27.76 -31.74
C HIS A 191 -12.78 27.39 -31.67
N PHE A 192 -13.19 26.68 -30.62
CA PHE A 192 -14.58 26.25 -30.43
C PHE A 192 -15.00 26.33 -28.95
N PRO A 193 -15.36 27.53 -28.44
CA PRO A 193 -15.68 27.73 -27.04
C PRO A 193 -16.97 27.05 -26.59
N GLU A 194 -17.95 26.91 -27.47
CA GLU A 194 -19.26 26.33 -27.14
C GLU A 194 -19.16 24.83 -26.81
N LEU A 195 -18.18 24.13 -27.40
CA LEU A 195 -17.94 22.71 -27.15
C LEU A 195 -17.68 22.40 -25.68
N ALA A 196 -16.94 23.27 -24.98
CA ALA A 196 -16.61 23.06 -23.57
C ALA A 196 -17.83 23.18 -22.65
N LYS A 197 -18.89 23.86 -23.11
CA LYS A 197 -20.15 24.01 -22.38
C LYS A 197 -21.11 22.85 -22.67
N LEU A 198 -21.12 22.33 -23.91
CA LEU A 198 -21.96 21.21 -24.31
C LEU A 198 -21.42 19.88 -23.77
N VAL A 199 -20.12 19.63 -23.91
CA VAL A 199 -19.47 18.38 -23.50
C VAL A 199 -18.82 18.55 -22.13
N VAL A 200 -19.53 18.10 -21.10
CA VAL A 200 -19.04 18.16 -19.71
C VAL A 200 -17.92 17.14 -19.48
N ASP A 201 -18.03 15.95 -20.08
CA ASP A 201 -17.02 14.90 -19.91
C ASP A 201 -15.69 15.28 -20.58
N ASN A 202 -14.61 15.17 -19.82
CA ASN A 202 -13.27 15.56 -20.22
C ASN A 202 -12.66 14.57 -21.23
N LEU A 203 -12.97 13.29 -21.10
CA LEU A 203 -12.41 12.25 -21.97
C LEU A 203 -13.10 12.29 -23.34
N ALA A 204 -14.43 12.34 -23.36
CA ALA A 204 -15.21 12.54 -24.60
C ALA A 204 -14.79 13.82 -25.34
N TYR A 205 -14.52 14.92 -24.63
CA TYR A 205 -14.02 16.16 -25.23
C TYR A 205 -12.71 15.95 -25.98
N ALA A 206 -11.72 15.30 -25.35
CA ALA A 206 -10.42 15.04 -25.96
C ALA A 206 -10.53 14.10 -27.17
N GLN A 207 -11.34 13.04 -27.09
CA GLN A 207 -11.57 12.11 -28.20
C GLN A 207 -12.20 12.80 -29.42
N LEU A 208 -13.15 13.70 -29.18
CA LEU A 208 -13.82 14.45 -30.24
C LEU A 208 -12.89 15.46 -30.93
N VAL A 209 -12.01 16.13 -30.17
CA VAL A 209 -10.98 17.02 -30.75
C VAL A 209 -9.96 16.22 -31.58
N ILE A 210 -9.62 14.99 -31.19
CA ILE A 210 -8.77 14.10 -31.98
C ILE A 210 -9.49 13.68 -33.27
N ALA A 211 -10.75 13.26 -33.17
CA ALA A 211 -11.51 12.69 -34.29
C ALA A 211 -11.85 13.73 -35.38
N VAL A 212 -12.20 14.95 -34.98
CA VAL A 212 -12.67 16.00 -35.91
C VAL A 212 -11.62 17.07 -36.15
N GLY A 213 -10.94 17.56 -35.11
CA GLY A 213 -9.98 18.66 -35.24
C GLY A 213 -10.61 20.01 -35.55
N MET A 214 -10.73 20.41 -36.81
CA MET A 214 -11.23 21.75 -37.16
C MET A 214 -12.74 21.85 -37.11
N ARG A 215 -13.26 23.03 -36.76
CA ARG A 215 -14.69 23.32 -36.68
C ARG A 215 -15.45 23.04 -37.98
N THR A 216 -14.83 23.28 -39.13
CA THR A 216 -15.42 23.04 -40.47
C THR A 216 -15.75 21.57 -40.69
N GLU A 217 -14.90 20.68 -40.20
CA GLU A 217 -15.01 19.22 -40.36
C GLU A 217 -16.13 18.62 -39.48
N PHE A 218 -16.62 19.34 -38.46
CA PHE A 218 -17.72 18.88 -37.60
C PHE A 218 -19.01 18.62 -38.35
N SER A 219 -19.26 19.36 -39.44
CA SER A 219 -20.48 19.23 -40.22
C SER A 219 -20.54 17.90 -41.00
N GLU A 220 -19.38 17.40 -41.46
CA GLU A 220 -19.25 16.20 -42.30
C GLU A 220 -18.92 14.94 -41.49
N SER A 221 -18.26 15.07 -40.33
CA SER A 221 -17.87 13.95 -39.49
C SER A 221 -19.06 13.30 -38.75
N SER A 222 -19.07 11.97 -38.66
CA SER A 222 -19.99 11.19 -37.81
C SER A 222 -19.40 11.01 -36.41
N LEU A 223 -20.14 11.38 -35.35
CA LEU A 223 -19.66 11.35 -33.96
C LEU A 223 -20.34 10.27 -33.09
N ASP A 224 -21.13 9.39 -33.69
CA ASP A 224 -21.94 8.34 -33.05
C ASP A 224 -21.19 7.46 -32.02
N SER A 225 -19.88 7.24 -32.22
CA SER A 225 -19.08 6.39 -31.32
C SER A 225 -18.64 7.08 -30.02
N ILE A 226 -18.71 8.41 -29.96
CA ILE A 226 -18.15 9.22 -28.86
C ILE A 226 -19.29 9.91 -28.08
N LEU A 227 -20.30 10.43 -28.78
CA LEU A 227 -21.41 11.17 -28.19
C LEU A 227 -22.77 10.55 -28.52
N PRO A 228 -23.77 10.69 -27.64
CA PRO A 228 -25.16 10.43 -27.97
C PRO A 228 -25.66 11.37 -29.09
N GLU A 229 -26.60 10.87 -29.91
CA GLU A 229 -27.17 11.57 -31.08
C GLU A 229 -27.76 12.96 -30.74
N GLU A 230 -28.38 13.11 -29.56
CA GLU A 230 -28.91 14.41 -29.09
C GLU A 230 -27.81 15.47 -28.94
N LEU A 231 -26.67 15.09 -28.34
CA LEU A 231 -25.54 16.01 -28.14
C LEU A 231 -24.77 16.25 -29.44
N GLU A 232 -24.71 15.26 -30.34
CA GLU A 232 -24.08 15.42 -31.63
C GLU A 232 -24.78 16.50 -32.48
N ALA A 233 -26.12 16.48 -32.53
CA ALA A 233 -26.89 17.48 -33.25
C ALA A 233 -26.65 18.90 -32.69
N GLU A 234 -26.61 19.05 -31.37
CA GLU A 234 -26.30 20.33 -30.71
C GLU A 234 -24.89 20.81 -31.01
N VAL A 235 -23.89 19.91 -30.99
CA VAL A 235 -22.49 20.24 -31.31
C VAL A 235 -22.34 20.66 -32.78
N LYS A 236 -23.02 19.98 -33.72
CA LYS A 236 -23.02 20.36 -35.14
C LYS A 236 -23.66 21.72 -35.38
N GLN A 237 -24.79 22.01 -34.72
CA GLN A 237 -25.42 23.32 -34.79
C GLN A 237 -24.53 24.41 -34.18
N ALA A 238 -23.91 24.13 -33.03
CA ALA A 238 -22.98 25.04 -32.39
C ALA A 238 -21.74 25.30 -33.25
N ALA A 239 -21.23 24.31 -33.99
CA ALA A 239 -20.09 24.50 -34.89
C ALA A 239 -20.40 25.51 -36.02
N ILE A 240 -21.62 25.53 -36.55
CA ILE A 240 -22.04 26.50 -37.58
C ILE A 240 -22.18 27.91 -36.99
N LEU A 241 -22.71 28.02 -35.77
CA LEU A 241 -23.04 29.28 -35.11
C LEU A 241 -21.92 29.80 -34.19
N SER A 242 -20.77 29.14 -34.15
CA SER A 242 -19.74 29.39 -33.14
C SER A 242 -19.01 30.71 -33.37
N MET A 243 -18.65 31.36 -32.26
CA MET A 243 -17.91 32.62 -32.23
C MET A 243 -16.38 32.45 -32.13
N GLY A 244 -15.89 31.21 -32.19
CA GLY A 244 -14.46 30.91 -32.12
C GLY A 244 -13.67 31.34 -33.37
N THR A 245 -12.36 31.54 -33.20
CA THR A 245 -11.43 31.99 -34.25
C THR A 245 -10.82 30.81 -34.97
N GLU A 246 -10.51 30.95 -36.27
CA GLU A 246 -9.73 29.94 -36.99
C GLU A 246 -8.30 29.84 -36.43
N ILE A 247 -7.78 28.63 -36.32
CA ILE A 247 -6.43 28.32 -35.81
C ILE A 247 -5.59 27.72 -36.92
N SER A 248 -4.26 27.78 -36.76
CA SER A 248 -3.34 27.16 -37.70
C SER A 248 -3.31 25.63 -37.55
N ASP A 249 -2.95 24.93 -38.63
CA ASP A 249 -2.78 23.46 -38.60
C ASP A 249 -1.65 23.04 -37.65
N GLU A 250 -0.61 23.86 -37.49
CA GLU A 250 0.50 23.60 -36.56
C GLU A 250 0.02 23.65 -35.10
N ASP A 251 -0.83 24.63 -34.76
CA ASP A 251 -1.43 24.71 -33.44
C ASP A 251 -2.39 23.55 -33.18
N LEU A 252 -3.20 23.19 -34.18
CA LEU A 252 -4.13 22.06 -34.09
C LEU A 252 -3.40 20.74 -33.85
N LEU A 253 -2.25 20.52 -34.50
CA LEU A 253 -1.44 19.31 -34.29
C LEU A 253 -0.97 19.21 -32.83
N ASN A 254 -0.48 20.31 -32.25
CA ASN A 254 -0.07 20.34 -30.85
C ASN A 254 -1.24 20.09 -29.87
N ILE A 255 -2.43 20.63 -30.19
CA ILE A 255 -3.64 20.40 -29.39
C ILE A 255 -4.06 18.92 -29.47
N ARG A 256 -4.05 18.34 -30.67
CA ARG A 256 -4.37 16.91 -30.89
C ARG A 256 -3.39 16.00 -30.14
N GLU A 257 -2.10 16.31 -30.16
CA GLU A 257 -1.08 15.56 -29.41
C GLU A 257 -1.34 15.59 -27.90
N LEU A 258 -1.66 16.76 -27.33
CA LEU A 258 -2.02 16.86 -25.92
C LEU A 258 -3.31 16.08 -25.59
N CYS A 259 -4.29 16.08 -26.50
CA CYS A 259 -5.50 15.27 -26.35
C CYS A 259 -5.17 13.76 -26.37
N SER A 260 -4.29 13.31 -27.26
CA SER A 260 -3.83 11.92 -27.32
C SER A 260 -3.17 11.50 -26.00
N GLN A 261 -2.26 12.34 -25.49
CA GLN A 261 -1.61 12.10 -24.21
C GLN A 261 -2.62 12.01 -23.05
N LEU A 262 -3.67 12.84 -23.04
CA LEU A 262 -4.72 12.74 -22.02
C LEU A 262 -5.49 11.41 -22.11
N VAL A 263 -5.82 10.96 -23.31
CA VAL A 263 -6.50 9.67 -23.54
C VAL A 263 -5.60 8.50 -23.10
N ASP A 264 -4.31 8.55 -23.42
CA ASP A 264 -3.33 7.54 -22.98
C ASP A 264 -3.22 7.50 -21.45
N ILE A 265 -3.14 8.65 -20.79
CA ILE A 265 -3.13 8.75 -19.32
C ILE A 265 -4.42 8.18 -18.72
N ALA A 266 -5.59 8.49 -19.30
CA ALA A 266 -6.87 7.96 -18.85
C ALA A 266 -6.97 6.43 -19.02
N SER A 267 -6.42 5.90 -20.12
CA SER A 267 -6.33 4.45 -20.34
C SER A 267 -5.42 3.77 -19.32
N TYR A 268 -4.25 4.37 -19.04
CA TYR A 268 -3.31 3.89 -18.04
C TYR A 268 -3.91 3.94 -16.63
N ARG A 269 -4.68 4.98 -16.30
CA ARG A 269 -5.43 5.09 -15.05
C ARG A 269 -6.42 3.93 -14.88
N SER A 270 -7.09 3.50 -15.94
CA SER A 270 -8.00 2.35 -15.92
C SER A 270 -7.24 1.03 -15.73
N GLN A 271 -6.10 0.86 -16.40
CA GLN A 271 -5.22 -0.31 -16.21
C GLN A 271 -4.65 -0.37 -14.79
N LEU A 272 -4.24 0.76 -14.24
CA LEU A 272 -3.71 0.87 -12.88
C LEU A 272 -4.78 0.54 -11.83
N TYR A 273 -6.04 0.92 -12.09
CA TYR A 273 -7.17 0.54 -11.26
C TYR A 273 -7.38 -0.99 -11.24
N ASP A 274 -7.35 -1.65 -12.40
CA ASP A 274 -7.48 -3.10 -12.48
C ASP A 274 -6.31 -3.83 -11.83
N TYR A 275 -5.10 -3.30 -12.01
CA TYR A 275 -3.90 -3.77 -11.30
C TYR A 275 -4.08 -3.67 -9.77
N LEU A 276 -4.53 -2.52 -9.27
CA LEU A 276 -4.79 -2.29 -7.85
C LEU A 276 -5.86 -3.25 -7.31
N ARG A 277 -6.94 -3.46 -8.06
CA ARG A 277 -8.02 -4.40 -7.73
C ARG A 277 -7.52 -5.82 -7.58
N ASN A 278 -6.81 -6.34 -8.58
CA ASN A 278 -6.25 -7.69 -8.54
C ASN A 278 -5.25 -7.86 -7.39
N ARG A 279 -4.41 -6.85 -7.16
CA ARG A 279 -3.44 -6.86 -6.05
C ARG A 279 -4.13 -6.82 -4.69
N MET A 280 -5.17 -6.03 -4.54
CA MET A 280 -5.91 -5.91 -3.29
C MET A 280 -6.62 -7.21 -2.93
N ILE A 281 -7.25 -7.88 -3.90
CA ILE A 281 -7.87 -9.20 -3.71
C ILE A 281 -6.82 -10.23 -3.28
N ALA A 282 -5.61 -10.18 -3.84
CA ALA A 282 -4.54 -11.11 -3.48
C ALA A 282 -3.96 -10.87 -2.07
N ILE A 283 -3.89 -9.62 -1.60
CA ILE A 283 -3.26 -9.28 -0.30
C ILE A 283 -4.28 -9.24 0.84
N ALA A 284 -5.43 -8.59 0.64
CA ALA A 284 -6.43 -8.36 1.68
C ALA A 284 -7.86 -8.70 1.18
N PRO A 285 -8.16 -9.99 0.92
CA PRO A 285 -9.43 -10.40 0.36
C PRO A 285 -10.63 -10.14 1.30
N ASN A 286 -10.46 -10.29 2.63
CA ASN A 286 -11.55 -10.04 3.57
C ASN A 286 -11.86 -8.54 3.69
N LEU A 287 -10.83 -7.69 3.69
CA LEU A 287 -11.03 -6.24 3.71
C LEU A 287 -11.70 -5.76 2.42
N THR A 288 -11.25 -6.27 1.26
CA THR A 288 -11.79 -5.91 -0.07
C THR A 288 -13.28 -6.21 -0.17
N THR A 289 -13.69 -7.41 0.21
CA THR A 289 -15.11 -7.81 0.14
C THR A 289 -16.01 -6.96 1.03
N LEU A 290 -15.47 -6.41 2.12
CA LEU A 290 -16.22 -5.62 3.08
C LEU A 290 -16.36 -4.14 2.69
N VAL A 291 -15.25 -3.45 2.40
CA VAL A 291 -15.25 -1.99 2.16
C VAL A 291 -15.07 -1.61 0.69
N GLY A 292 -14.65 -2.54 -0.16
CA GLY A 292 -14.25 -2.30 -1.55
C GLY A 292 -12.75 -2.04 -1.71
N GLU A 293 -12.28 -2.19 -2.94
CA GLU A 293 -10.88 -2.15 -3.34
C GLU A 293 -10.22 -0.78 -3.06
N ILE A 294 -10.84 0.31 -3.55
CA ILE A 294 -10.30 1.67 -3.42
C ILE A 294 -10.25 2.12 -1.96
N VAL A 295 -11.35 1.89 -1.23
CA VAL A 295 -11.44 2.30 0.18
C VAL A 295 -10.46 1.48 1.02
N GLY A 296 -10.34 0.17 0.76
CA GLY A 296 -9.32 -0.68 1.37
C GLY A 296 -7.90 -0.16 1.10
N ALA A 297 -7.59 0.21 -0.14
CA ALA A 297 -6.28 0.77 -0.52
C ALA A 297 -5.98 2.08 0.20
N ARG A 298 -6.95 3.00 0.26
CA ARG A 298 -6.80 4.27 0.98
C ARG A 298 -6.60 4.06 2.48
N LEU A 299 -7.29 3.08 3.09
CA LEU A 299 -7.08 2.74 4.50
C LEU A 299 -5.66 2.20 4.76
N ILE A 300 -5.16 1.33 3.89
CA ILE A 300 -3.79 0.80 3.99
C ILE A 300 -2.75 1.91 3.77
N SER A 301 -2.93 2.74 2.75
CA SER A 301 -2.03 3.87 2.45
C SER A 301 -1.95 4.86 3.61
N HIS A 302 -3.09 5.25 4.16
CA HIS A 302 -3.12 6.17 5.30
C HIS A 302 -2.54 5.55 6.60
N ALA A 303 -2.62 4.22 6.75
CA ALA A 303 -1.96 3.52 7.85
C ALA A 303 -0.46 3.26 7.61
N GLY A 304 0.00 3.30 6.35
CA GLY A 304 1.36 3.05 5.89
C GLY A 304 1.66 1.59 5.52
N SER A 305 1.02 0.62 6.17
CA SER A 305 1.16 -0.81 5.91
C SER A 305 -0.09 -1.55 6.40
N LEU A 306 -0.38 -2.72 5.83
CA LEU A 306 -1.51 -3.56 6.24
C LEU A 306 -1.35 -4.05 7.70
N VAL A 307 -0.13 -4.40 8.12
CA VAL A 307 0.16 -4.80 9.51
C VAL A 307 -0.07 -3.63 10.47
N GLN A 308 0.28 -2.41 10.05
CA GLN A 308 0.05 -1.22 10.85
C GLN A 308 -1.43 -0.89 10.97
N LEU A 309 -2.21 -1.10 9.89
CA LEU A 309 -3.67 -0.99 9.91
C LEU A 309 -4.29 -2.01 10.88
N ALA A 310 -3.80 -3.26 10.88
CA ALA A 310 -4.28 -4.32 11.78
C ALA A 310 -4.07 -3.98 13.27
N LYS A 311 -2.97 -3.29 13.60
CA LYS A 311 -2.67 -2.81 14.97
C LYS A 311 -3.59 -1.67 15.43
N GLN A 312 -4.18 -0.91 14.50
CA GLN A 312 -5.09 0.18 14.87
C GLN A 312 -6.41 -0.36 15.45
N PRO A 313 -7.00 0.31 16.46
CA PRO A 313 -8.32 -0.05 16.96
C PRO A 313 -9.42 0.39 15.98
N ALA A 314 -10.57 -0.28 16.06
CA ALA A 314 -11.73 0.02 15.21
C ALA A 314 -12.19 1.49 15.25
N SER A 315 -12.07 2.16 16.40
CA SER A 315 -12.42 3.57 16.55
C SER A 315 -11.48 4.50 15.76
N THR A 316 -10.19 4.16 15.66
CA THR A 316 -9.24 4.89 14.81
C THR A 316 -9.56 4.66 13.34
N VAL A 317 -9.80 3.40 12.95
CA VAL A 317 -10.17 3.03 11.57
C VAL A 317 -11.46 3.76 11.12
N GLN A 318 -12.41 3.98 12.02
CA GLN A 318 -13.66 4.73 11.74
C GLN A 318 -13.42 6.17 11.30
N ILE A 319 -12.44 6.85 11.89
CA ILE A 319 -12.19 8.29 11.73
C ILE A 319 -10.90 8.59 10.94
N LEU A 320 -10.27 7.55 10.38
CA LEU A 320 -9.05 7.66 9.59
C LEU A 320 -9.28 8.57 8.37
N GLY A 321 -8.38 9.53 8.13
CA GLY A 321 -8.49 10.59 7.12
C GLY A 321 -9.27 11.83 7.55
N ALA A 322 -9.90 11.83 8.73
CA ALA A 322 -10.58 13.00 9.32
C ALA A 322 -9.82 13.59 10.52
N GLU A 323 -8.52 13.33 10.64
CA GLU A 323 -7.68 13.68 11.80
C GLU A 323 -7.66 15.19 12.04
N LYS A 324 -7.56 15.99 10.98
CA LYS A 324 -7.55 17.46 11.10
C LYS A 324 -8.84 17.97 11.76
N ALA A 325 -9.99 17.45 11.36
CA ALA A 325 -11.28 17.81 11.93
C ALA A 325 -11.42 17.26 13.36
N LEU A 326 -10.97 16.03 13.60
CA LEU A 326 -10.97 15.38 14.91
C LEU A 326 -10.15 16.19 15.94
N PHE A 327 -8.89 16.51 15.63
CA PHE A 327 -8.01 17.24 16.53
C PHE A 327 -8.47 18.68 16.76
N ARG A 328 -9.07 19.32 15.75
CA ARG A 328 -9.72 20.62 15.92
C ARG A 328 -10.89 20.51 16.92
N ALA A 329 -11.75 19.50 16.75
CA ALA A 329 -12.92 19.32 17.61
C ALA A 329 -12.54 19.01 19.06
N LEU A 330 -11.53 18.17 19.27
CA LEU A 330 -11.03 17.85 20.62
C LEU A 330 -10.43 19.08 21.31
N LYS A 331 -9.68 19.92 20.58
CA LYS A 331 -9.11 21.17 21.12
C LYS A 331 -10.19 22.17 21.52
N THR A 332 -11.25 22.28 20.71
CA THR A 332 -12.35 23.22 20.96
C THR A 332 -13.48 22.63 21.79
N LYS A 333 -13.37 21.37 22.24
CA LYS A 333 -14.43 20.60 22.91
C LYS A 333 -15.77 20.61 22.13
N SER A 334 -15.68 20.60 20.81
CA SER A 334 -16.85 20.48 19.92
C SER A 334 -17.07 19.04 19.48
N ASN A 335 -18.16 18.79 18.76
CA ASN A 335 -18.53 17.46 18.30
C ASN A 335 -17.47 16.89 17.34
N THR A 336 -17.00 15.67 17.62
CA THR A 336 -16.03 14.96 16.78
C THR A 336 -16.67 14.45 15.48
N PRO A 337 -15.89 14.31 14.40
CA PRO A 337 -16.37 13.70 13.17
C PRO A 337 -16.77 12.24 13.40
N LYS A 338 -17.85 11.79 12.75
CA LYS A 338 -18.41 10.44 12.91
C LYS A 338 -17.83 9.41 11.95
N TYR A 339 -17.14 9.86 10.90
CA TYR A 339 -16.58 9.03 9.84
C TYR A 339 -15.40 9.78 9.19
N GLY A 340 -14.46 9.02 8.62
CA GLY A 340 -13.40 9.51 7.74
C GLY A 340 -13.50 8.86 6.36
N LEU A 341 -12.42 8.21 5.90
CA LEU A 341 -12.33 7.54 4.60
C LEU A 341 -13.41 6.47 4.38
N ILE A 342 -13.86 5.80 5.46
CA ILE A 342 -14.93 4.79 5.45
C ILE A 342 -16.28 5.35 4.95
N TYR A 343 -16.45 6.67 4.91
CA TYR A 343 -17.65 7.30 4.37
C TYR A 343 -17.96 6.89 2.93
N HIS A 344 -16.92 6.67 2.11
CA HIS A 344 -17.04 6.31 0.70
C HIS A 344 -17.26 4.79 0.47
N ALA A 345 -17.27 3.98 1.53
CA ALA A 345 -17.58 2.56 1.40
C ALA A 345 -19.05 2.37 1.00
N SER A 346 -19.32 1.45 0.07
CA SER A 346 -20.67 1.18 -0.47
C SER A 346 -21.73 0.95 0.63
N LEU A 347 -21.39 0.15 1.66
CA LEU A 347 -22.27 -0.15 2.80
C LEU A 347 -22.65 1.09 3.64
N VAL A 348 -21.78 2.09 3.68
CA VAL A 348 -22.01 3.33 4.43
C VAL A 348 -22.71 4.35 3.52
N GLY A 349 -22.35 4.39 2.24
CA GLY A 349 -22.96 5.25 1.21
C GLY A 349 -24.46 5.00 1.04
N SER A 350 -24.89 3.73 1.06
CA SER A 350 -26.30 3.34 0.93
C SER A 350 -27.17 3.68 2.16
N ALA A 351 -26.56 3.86 3.33
CA ALA A 351 -27.30 4.11 4.57
C ALA A 351 -27.82 5.56 4.66
N SER A 352 -29.04 5.71 5.17
CA SER A 352 -29.62 7.04 5.41
C SER A 352 -28.78 7.90 6.38
N PRO A 353 -28.77 9.25 6.26
CA PRO A 353 -27.89 10.13 7.04
C PRO A 353 -27.98 9.96 8.56
N LYS A 354 -29.17 9.65 9.09
CA LYS A 354 -29.40 9.42 10.53
C LYS A 354 -28.77 8.13 11.03
N ILE A 355 -28.69 7.11 10.17
CA ILE A 355 -28.21 5.76 10.50
C ILE A 355 -26.74 5.57 10.09
N LYS A 356 -26.24 6.41 9.17
CA LYS A 356 -24.88 6.37 8.60
C LYS A 356 -23.77 6.23 9.65
N GLY A 357 -23.84 7.01 10.74
CA GLY A 357 -22.85 6.93 11.83
C GLY A 357 -22.88 5.61 12.61
N LYS A 358 -24.05 4.94 12.73
CA LYS A 358 -24.16 3.63 13.38
C LYS A 358 -23.56 2.53 12.51
N ILE A 359 -23.79 2.60 11.21
CA ILE A 359 -23.26 1.65 10.23
C ILE A 359 -21.75 1.86 10.06
N ALA A 360 -21.27 3.09 9.92
CA ALA A 360 -19.83 3.39 9.86
C ALA A 360 -19.05 2.80 11.04
N ARG A 361 -19.59 2.86 12.26
CA ARG A 361 -18.98 2.23 13.45
C ARG A 361 -18.92 0.71 13.33
N LEU A 362 -20.00 0.08 12.86
CA LEU A 362 -20.06 -1.37 12.68
C LEU A 362 -19.11 -1.83 11.56
N THR A 363 -19.11 -1.11 10.44
CA THR A 363 -18.21 -1.34 9.30
C THR A 363 -16.76 -1.21 9.74
N ALA A 364 -16.39 -0.17 10.48
CA ALA A 364 -15.02 -0.01 11.00
C ALA A 364 -14.61 -1.15 11.96
N ALA A 365 -15.52 -1.59 12.83
CA ALA A 365 -15.27 -2.72 13.72
C ALA A 365 -15.01 -4.03 12.96
N LYS A 366 -15.82 -4.31 11.94
CA LYS A 366 -15.62 -5.49 11.08
C LYS A 366 -14.41 -5.35 10.16
N SER A 367 -14.11 -4.15 9.69
CA SER A 367 -12.93 -3.86 8.85
C SER A 367 -11.64 -4.09 9.63
N SER A 368 -11.58 -3.66 10.90
CA SER A 368 -10.42 -3.92 11.76
C SER A 368 -10.22 -5.41 12.02
N LEU A 369 -11.31 -6.19 12.18
CA LEU A 369 -11.22 -7.65 12.29
C LEU A 369 -10.73 -8.29 10.98
N CYS A 370 -11.29 -7.90 9.84
CA CYS A 370 -10.86 -8.41 8.53
C CYS A 370 -9.40 -8.08 8.23
N ALA A 371 -8.97 -6.84 8.49
CA ALA A 371 -7.58 -6.43 8.33
C ALA A 371 -6.61 -7.21 9.22
N ARG A 372 -7.02 -7.58 10.44
CA ARG A 372 -6.19 -8.42 11.33
C ARG A 372 -6.07 -9.85 10.83
N VAL A 373 -7.16 -10.41 10.32
CA VAL A 373 -7.12 -11.73 9.69
C VAL A 373 -6.23 -11.68 8.47
N ASP A 374 -6.44 -10.74 7.55
CA ASP A 374 -5.65 -10.61 6.33
C ASP A 374 -4.15 -10.36 6.62
N ALA A 375 -3.82 -9.63 7.68
CA ALA A 375 -2.42 -9.31 8.03
C ALA A 375 -1.69 -10.39 8.84
N LEU A 376 -2.39 -11.11 9.72
CA LEU A 376 -1.80 -11.99 10.74
C LEU A 376 -2.17 -13.45 10.61
N ALA A 377 -3.19 -13.79 9.80
CA ALA A 377 -3.42 -15.19 9.48
C ALA A 377 -2.25 -15.66 8.64
N GLU A 378 -1.35 -16.43 9.25
CA GLU A 378 -0.45 -17.27 8.47
C GLU A 378 -1.35 -18.14 7.60
N ASN A 379 -1.15 -18.08 6.27
CA ASN A 379 -1.83 -18.97 5.37
C ASN A 379 -1.59 -20.39 5.89
N ILE A 380 -2.62 -21.02 6.45
CA ILE A 380 -2.70 -22.46 6.74
C ILE A 380 -2.81 -23.20 5.39
N ALA A 381 -2.06 -22.74 4.37
CA ALA A 381 -1.97 -23.31 3.04
C ALA A 381 -0.95 -24.46 3.00
N GLU A 382 -0.18 -24.68 4.08
CA GLU A 382 0.68 -25.85 4.19
C GLU A 382 -0.04 -27.11 4.72
N SER A 383 -1.29 -27.00 5.20
CA SER A 383 -2.02 -28.19 5.70
C SER A 383 -3.19 -28.67 4.84
N ASN A 384 -3.74 -27.87 3.92
CA ASN A 384 -4.81 -28.31 3.03
C ASN A 384 -4.58 -27.78 1.60
N ALA A 385 -4.45 -28.71 0.66
CA ALA A 385 -4.29 -28.46 -0.75
C ALA A 385 -5.42 -27.59 -1.34
N GLU A 386 -5.06 -26.71 -2.27
CA GLU A 386 -5.94 -26.13 -3.30
C GLU A 386 -7.20 -25.34 -2.89
N GLU A 387 -7.43 -25.04 -1.62
CA GLU A 387 -8.48 -24.08 -1.27
C GLU A 387 -8.00 -22.66 -1.54
N THR A 388 -8.48 -22.10 -2.65
CA THR A 388 -8.58 -20.65 -2.88
C THR A 388 -8.83 -19.93 -1.56
N VAL A 389 -8.03 -18.90 -1.25
CA VAL A 389 -8.22 -18.03 -0.07
C VAL A 389 -9.60 -17.38 -0.17
N THR A 390 -10.65 -18.08 0.26
CA THR A 390 -12.01 -17.56 0.19
C THR A 390 -12.19 -16.55 1.31
N PRO A 391 -12.66 -15.31 1.02
CA PRO A 391 -12.87 -14.26 2.02
C PRO A 391 -14.09 -14.52 2.90
N GLN A 392 -14.13 -15.66 3.58
CA GLN A 392 -15.30 -16.10 4.32
C GLN A 392 -15.64 -15.18 5.48
N ILE A 393 -14.63 -14.66 6.18
CA ILE A 393 -14.81 -13.71 7.27
C ILE A 393 -15.34 -12.36 6.76
N GLY A 394 -14.87 -11.92 5.58
CA GLY A 394 -15.35 -10.72 4.90
C GLY A 394 -16.82 -10.85 4.48
N ILE A 395 -17.18 -11.98 3.85
CA ILE A 395 -18.56 -12.28 3.41
C ILE A 395 -19.51 -12.33 4.61
N ASP A 396 -19.16 -13.08 5.65
CA ASP A 396 -19.97 -13.19 6.87
C ASP A 396 -20.15 -11.83 7.57
N SER A 397 -19.09 -11.03 7.60
CA SER A 397 -19.13 -9.71 8.20
C SER A 397 -20.00 -8.75 7.40
N ARG A 398 -19.93 -8.81 6.07
CA ARG A 398 -20.78 -8.04 5.17
C ARG A 398 -22.25 -8.42 5.34
N ALA A 399 -22.59 -9.71 5.33
CA ALA A 399 -23.95 -10.19 5.55
C ALA A 399 -24.53 -9.70 6.90
N LYS A 400 -23.72 -9.72 7.97
CA LYS A 400 -24.10 -9.20 9.28
C LYS A 400 -24.39 -7.69 9.26
N ILE A 401 -23.59 -6.91 8.52
CA ILE A 401 -23.80 -5.45 8.38
C ILE A 401 -25.04 -5.15 7.54
N GLU A 402 -25.23 -5.85 6.43
CA GLU A 402 -26.40 -5.69 5.56
C GLU A 402 -27.71 -6.05 6.29
N ALA A 403 -27.72 -7.16 7.04
CA ALA A 403 -28.84 -7.52 7.90
C ALA A 403 -29.14 -6.42 8.94
N ARG A 404 -28.09 -5.86 9.54
CA ARG A 404 -28.24 -4.77 10.52
C ARG A 404 -28.74 -3.48 9.88
N LEU A 405 -28.28 -3.15 8.68
CA LEU A 405 -28.73 -2.00 7.90
C LEU A 405 -30.23 -2.11 7.63
N ARG A 406 -30.69 -3.25 7.08
CA ARG A 406 -32.10 -3.53 6.83
C ARG A 406 -32.96 -3.41 8.09
N MET A 407 -32.48 -3.92 9.23
CA MET A 407 -33.18 -3.78 10.51
C MET A 407 -33.32 -2.33 10.97
N LEU A 408 -32.26 -1.53 10.83
CA LEU A 408 -32.27 -0.13 11.27
C LEU A 408 -33.13 0.75 10.36
N GLU A 409 -33.12 0.49 9.06
CA GLU A 409 -33.99 1.16 8.09
C GLU A 409 -35.46 0.76 8.31
N GLY A 410 -35.77 -0.53 8.43
CA GLY A 410 -37.12 -0.99 8.72
C GLY A 410 -37.66 -0.52 10.08
N ARG A 411 -36.80 -0.29 11.07
CA ARG A 411 -37.19 0.35 12.34
C ARG A 411 -37.47 1.83 12.16
N PHE A 412 -36.67 2.52 11.35
CA PHE A 412 -36.87 3.93 11.04
C PHE A 412 -38.16 4.17 10.25
N THR A 413 -38.46 3.34 9.26
CA THR A 413 -39.72 3.38 8.50
C THR A 413 -40.92 3.14 9.40
N ARG A 414 -40.85 2.15 10.32
CA ARG A 414 -41.91 1.91 11.32
C ARG A 414 -42.08 3.06 12.31
N GLN A 415 -40.97 3.69 12.74
CA GLN A 415 -41.04 4.86 13.61
C GLN A 415 -41.69 6.05 12.90
N MET A 416 -41.33 6.32 11.65
CA MET A 416 -41.95 7.38 10.83
C MET A 416 -43.43 7.12 10.60
N ALA A 417 -43.83 5.88 10.28
CA ALA A 417 -45.23 5.50 10.13
C ALA A 417 -46.03 5.69 11.44
N SER A 418 -45.44 5.32 12.59
CA SER A 418 -46.08 5.51 13.90
C SER A 418 -46.19 6.98 14.32
N SER A 419 -45.24 7.84 13.92
CA SER A 419 -45.33 9.28 14.16
C SER A 419 -46.38 9.97 13.29
N SER A 420 -46.58 9.51 12.05
CA SER A 420 -47.67 9.97 11.19
C SER A 420 -49.05 9.53 11.70
N PHE A 421 -49.14 8.36 12.34
CA PHE A 421 -50.38 7.87 12.95
C PHE A 421 -50.76 8.67 14.21
N LYS A 422 -49.79 9.13 15.00
CA LYS A 422 -50.03 10.01 16.17
C LYS A 422 -50.50 11.42 15.80
N GLN A 423 -50.28 11.88 14.57
CA GLN A 423 -50.69 13.21 14.13
C GLN A 423 -52.10 13.24 13.52
N LYS A 424 -52.66 12.09 13.14
CA LYS A 424 -54.05 11.98 12.62
C LYS A 424 -55.13 11.85 13.71
N ASN A 425 -54.78 11.58 14.96
CA ASN A 425 -55.74 11.47 16.07
C ASN A 425 -56.04 12.80 16.78
N ALA A 426 -55.82 13.94 16.13
CA ALA A 426 -56.13 15.26 16.69
C ALA A 426 -57.29 16.01 16.01
N LYS A 427 -57.91 15.49 14.95
CA LYS A 427 -59.18 15.99 14.40
C LYS A 427 -59.94 14.84 13.75
N GLY A 428 -61.19 14.66 14.17
CA GLY A 428 -61.97 13.45 13.97
C GLY A 428 -62.50 13.20 12.56
N ASN A 429 -63.04 11.97 12.48
CA ASN A 429 -63.98 11.36 11.55
C ASN A 429 -63.55 10.86 10.16
N ASN A 430 -64.03 9.62 9.96
CA ASN A 430 -64.38 8.87 8.76
C ASN A 430 -63.32 8.00 8.06
N SER A 431 -63.47 6.70 8.36
CA SER A 431 -63.49 5.54 7.45
C SER A 431 -62.85 5.69 6.06
N THR A 432 -61.80 4.92 5.81
CA THR A 432 -61.63 4.09 4.61
C THR A 432 -60.42 3.17 4.79
N ALA A 433 -60.54 1.92 4.37
CA ALA A 433 -59.49 0.90 4.43
C ALA A 433 -58.29 1.28 3.53
N PRO A 434 -57.05 0.93 3.90
CA PRO A 434 -55.89 1.22 3.06
C PRO A 434 -55.79 0.22 1.89
N ALA A 435 -55.69 0.75 0.66
CA ALA A 435 -55.34 0.01 -0.55
C ALA A 435 -53.89 -0.51 -0.50
N PRO A 436 -53.55 -1.61 -1.21
CA PRO A 436 -52.21 -2.18 -1.17
C PRO A 436 -51.21 -1.27 -1.90
N THR A 437 -50.16 -0.85 -1.20
CA THR A 437 -49.05 -0.08 -1.77
C THR A 437 -48.22 -0.97 -2.70
N SER A 438 -48.19 -0.60 -3.99
CA SER A 438 -47.28 -1.15 -5.00
C SER A 438 -45.83 -0.82 -4.65
N PHE A 439 -44.96 -1.84 -4.67
CA PHE A 439 -43.52 -1.66 -4.56
C PHE A 439 -42.98 -0.99 -5.81
N ASN A 440 -42.37 0.18 -5.66
CA ASN A 440 -41.66 0.87 -6.74
C ASN A 440 -40.25 0.27 -6.82
N THR A 441 -40.01 -0.60 -7.79
CA THR A 441 -38.70 -1.18 -8.10
C THR A 441 -37.88 -0.20 -8.93
N ASN A 442 -37.43 0.90 -8.31
CA ASN A 442 -36.37 1.71 -8.88
C ASN A 442 -35.05 1.30 -8.23
N THR A 443 -34.34 0.38 -8.89
CA THR A 443 -32.91 0.18 -8.71
C THR A 443 -32.21 1.52 -8.92
N SER A 444 -31.78 2.14 -7.82
CA SER A 444 -30.93 3.34 -7.85
C SER A 444 -29.64 2.98 -8.59
N MET A 445 -29.50 3.43 -9.82
CA MET A 445 -28.25 3.36 -10.56
C MET A 445 -27.15 4.09 -9.79
N TYR A 446 -25.95 3.51 -9.86
CA TYR A 446 -24.73 4.02 -9.24
C TYR A 446 -24.37 5.39 -9.83
N ASN A 447 -24.04 6.37 -8.97
CA ASN A 447 -23.67 7.71 -9.39
C ASN A 447 -22.14 7.88 -9.32
N ALA A 448 -21.48 7.87 -10.49
CA ALA A 448 -20.02 7.96 -10.64
C ALA A 448 -19.42 9.29 -10.14
N SER A 449 -20.22 10.36 -10.07
CA SER A 449 -19.77 11.68 -9.59
C SER A 449 -19.51 11.75 -8.08
N ALA A 450 -19.86 10.70 -7.32
CA ALA A 450 -19.56 10.60 -5.89
C ALA A 450 -18.10 10.17 -5.58
N ASP A 451 -17.29 9.88 -6.61
CA ASP A 451 -15.90 9.45 -6.47
C ASP A 451 -14.88 10.61 -6.64
N SER A 452 -15.33 11.80 -7.06
CA SER A 452 -14.47 12.99 -7.16
C SER A 452 -14.43 13.78 -5.85
N THR A 453 -13.24 14.00 -5.30
CA THR A 453 -13.00 14.64 -3.98
C THR A 453 -12.94 16.17 -4.01
N ILE A 454 -13.41 16.82 -5.08
CA ILE A 454 -13.44 18.29 -5.18
C ILE A 454 -14.78 18.80 -4.66
N GLY A 455 -14.74 19.58 -3.58
CA GLY A 455 -15.90 20.29 -3.07
C GLY A 455 -16.29 21.41 -4.02
N THR A 456 -17.35 21.21 -4.79
CA THR A 456 -18.03 22.31 -5.49
C THR A 456 -18.93 23.04 -4.49
N GLU A 457 -18.63 24.31 -4.23
CA GLU A 457 -19.47 25.17 -3.41
C GLU A 457 -20.88 25.30 -4.01
N ASP A 458 -21.88 25.23 -3.12
CA ASP A 458 -23.31 25.22 -3.42
C ASP A 458 -23.78 26.48 -4.19
N ALA A 459 -24.06 26.35 -5.49
CA ALA A 459 -24.90 27.30 -6.22
C ALA A 459 -26.38 26.96 -5.98
N LYS A 460 -26.96 27.43 -4.86
CA LYS A 460 -28.40 27.39 -4.62
C LYS A 460 -29.13 28.43 -5.46
N ILE A 461 -29.76 27.97 -6.54
CA ILE A 461 -30.84 28.70 -7.24
C ILE A 461 -32.06 28.71 -6.30
N ILE A 462 -32.36 29.86 -5.71
CA ILE A 462 -33.59 30.09 -4.94
C ILE A 462 -34.70 30.50 -5.91
N GLN A 463 -35.62 29.58 -6.21
CA GLN A 463 -36.94 29.91 -6.71
C GLN A 463 -37.79 30.47 -5.55
N LYS A 464 -38.24 31.72 -5.66
CA LYS A 464 -39.24 32.33 -4.75
C LYS A 464 -40.66 32.08 -5.26
N PRO A 465 -41.62 31.62 -4.43
CA PRO A 465 -43.04 31.65 -4.75
C PRO A 465 -43.64 33.05 -4.49
N LYS A 466 -44.59 33.46 -5.35
CA LYS A 466 -45.39 34.70 -5.26
C LYS A 466 -46.44 34.60 -4.14
N SER A 467 -46.54 35.65 -3.29
CA SER A 467 -47.76 36.44 -2.99
C SER A 467 -47.76 37.07 -1.58
N LYS A 468 -47.76 38.41 -1.49
CA LYS A 468 -48.79 39.29 -0.89
C LYS A 468 -48.22 40.68 -0.56
N LYS A 469 -49.08 41.68 -0.81
CA LYS A 469 -48.88 43.14 -0.78
C LYS A 469 -48.50 43.68 0.61
N GLU A 470 -47.64 44.69 0.64
CA GLU A 470 -47.86 45.94 1.40
C GLU A 470 -46.98 47.10 0.87
N LYS A 471 -47.43 48.33 1.10
CA LYS A 471 -47.21 49.57 0.34
C LYS A 471 -45.95 50.40 0.71
N LEU A 472 -45.69 51.42 -0.13
CA LEU A 472 -44.92 52.68 0.04
C LEU A 472 -43.39 52.53 -0.03
N ASP A 473 -42.60 53.39 -0.68
CA ASP A 473 -42.81 54.76 -1.18
C ASP A 473 -41.85 55.08 -2.36
N LEU A 474 -42.15 56.16 -3.10
CA LEU A 474 -41.47 56.68 -4.30
C LEU A 474 -40.05 57.24 -4.03
N GLY A 475 -39.22 57.25 -5.08
CA GLY A 475 -37.95 58.00 -5.08
C GLY A 475 -37.08 57.79 -6.33
N THR A 476 -37.44 58.51 -7.39
CA THR A 476 -36.69 58.91 -8.60
C THR A 476 -35.14 58.87 -8.56
N ALA A 477 -34.50 58.36 -9.61
CA ALA A 477 -33.78 59.16 -10.63
C ALA A 477 -32.87 58.30 -11.52
N GLU A 478 -32.77 58.74 -12.78
CA GLU A 478 -32.29 58.07 -13.99
C GLU A 478 -30.77 58.21 -14.25
N THR A 479 -30.27 57.34 -15.15
CA THR A 479 -29.20 57.55 -16.18
C THR A 479 -27.76 57.82 -15.68
N SER A 480 -26.66 57.42 -16.33
CA SER A 480 -26.33 57.25 -17.75
C SER A 480 -25.05 56.37 -17.94
N ALA A 481 -24.82 55.97 -19.18
CA ALA A 481 -23.78 55.06 -19.70
C ALA A 481 -22.30 55.55 -19.65
N GLU A 482 -21.38 54.57 -19.62
CA GLU A 482 -20.06 54.35 -20.31
C GLU A 482 -19.21 55.50 -20.94
N PRO A 483 -17.92 55.31 -21.35
CA PRO A 483 -16.88 54.30 -21.03
C PRO A 483 -15.42 54.84 -20.89
N ALA A 484 -14.47 53.89 -20.69
CA ALA A 484 -13.05 53.85 -21.11
C ALA A 484 -11.93 54.53 -20.29
N GLY A 485 -10.88 53.75 -20.01
CA GLY A 485 -9.58 54.22 -19.50
C GLY A 485 -8.60 53.08 -19.21
N TYR A 486 -7.73 52.78 -20.17
CA TYR A 486 -6.57 51.86 -20.09
C TYR A 486 -5.54 52.32 -19.05
N GLU A 487 -4.95 51.38 -18.30
CA GLU A 487 -3.52 51.45 -17.91
C GLU A 487 -2.98 50.04 -17.59
N LYS A 488 -1.78 49.75 -18.09
CA LYS A 488 -1.02 48.49 -18.01
C LYS A 488 0.42 48.85 -17.55
N PRO A 489 1.31 47.88 -17.26
CA PRO A 489 1.75 47.52 -15.92
C PRO A 489 3.24 47.84 -15.66
N GLU A 490 3.66 47.82 -14.39
CA GLU A 490 5.09 47.73 -14.04
C GLU A 490 5.51 46.34 -13.57
N SER A 491 6.78 46.06 -13.84
CA SER A 491 7.36 44.76 -14.14
C SER A 491 8.60 44.49 -13.28
N LYS A 492 9.08 43.24 -13.37
CA LYS A 492 10.45 42.74 -13.10
C LYS A 492 10.78 42.39 -11.64
N LYS A 493 11.49 41.29 -11.31
CA LYS A 493 12.27 40.25 -12.02
C LYS A 493 12.57 39.15 -10.97
N ARG A 494 12.25 37.86 -11.17
CA ARG A 494 13.06 36.76 -11.73
C ARG A 494 14.57 36.74 -11.41
N LYS A 495 15.03 35.69 -10.70
CA LYS A 495 16.03 34.66 -11.12
C LYS A 495 16.39 33.72 -9.92
N SER A 496 16.15 32.40 -10.00
CA SER A 496 17.08 31.27 -10.34
C SER A 496 18.20 31.09 -9.30
N GLU A 497 18.69 29.92 -8.84
CA GLU A 497 18.54 28.49 -9.13
C GLU A 497 19.36 27.72 -8.04
N TYR A 498 19.03 26.44 -7.79
CA TYR A 498 19.87 25.33 -7.29
C TYR A 498 20.33 25.15 -5.81
N SER A 499 20.38 23.85 -5.46
CA SER A 499 20.47 23.09 -4.20
C SER A 499 21.51 23.44 -3.11
N SER A 500 21.20 23.19 -1.83
CA SER A 500 21.69 22.04 -1.04
C SER A 500 21.33 22.14 0.46
N THR A 501 21.41 21.00 1.15
CA THR A 501 20.75 20.57 2.38
C THR A 501 21.46 20.89 3.71
N ALA A 502 20.65 20.96 4.78
CA ALA A 502 20.89 20.46 6.16
C ALA A 502 21.90 21.19 7.08
N GLU A 503 21.41 22.07 7.98
CA GLU A 503 22.03 22.26 9.32
C GLU A 503 21.17 22.96 10.41
N GLU A 504 20.00 23.51 10.13
CA GLU A 504 19.25 24.35 11.11
C GLU A 504 18.36 23.62 12.14
N LYS A 505 18.63 22.35 12.47
CA LYS A 505 17.96 21.64 13.59
C LYS A 505 18.68 21.72 14.95
N LYS A 506 19.80 22.45 15.09
CA LYS A 506 20.54 22.55 16.38
C LYS A 506 20.21 23.78 17.24
N SER A 507 19.76 24.91 16.70
CA SER A 507 19.71 26.19 17.46
C SER A 507 18.50 26.38 18.40
N LYS A 508 17.41 25.61 18.24
CA LYS A 508 16.20 25.76 19.07
C LYS A 508 16.16 24.88 20.33
N LYS A 509 17.07 23.90 20.47
CA LYS A 509 17.15 23.02 21.65
C LYS A 509 17.96 23.66 22.79
N ASP A 510 19.02 24.41 22.48
CA ASP A 510 19.91 25.00 23.49
C ASP A 510 19.36 26.26 24.20
N LYS A 511 18.36 26.94 23.62
CA LYS A 511 17.73 28.12 24.25
C LYS A 511 16.70 27.77 25.32
N LYS A 512 16.14 26.54 25.32
CA LYS A 512 15.14 26.13 26.33
C LYS A 512 15.80 25.66 27.63
N ASP A 513 16.93 24.96 27.54
CA ASP A 513 17.67 24.44 28.70
C ASP A 513 18.39 25.53 29.53
N LYS A 514 18.71 26.69 28.92
CA LYS A 514 19.24 27.86 29.62
C LYS A 514 18.20 28.58 30.49
N LYS A 515 16.90 28.47 30.17
CA LYS A 515 15.83 29.16 30.91
C LYS A 515 15.51 28.42 32.22
N ASP A 516 15.48 27.09 32.19
CA ASP A 516 15.17 26.26 33.38
C ASP A 516 16.32 26.22 34.41
N LYS A 517 17.57 26.44 33.99
CA LYS A 517 18.72 26.59 34.91
C LYS A 517 18.72 27.92 35.67
N LYS A 518 18.15 28.99 35.08
CA LYS A 518 18.07 30.32 35.71
C LYS A 518 17.04 30.33 36.86
N ASP A 519 15.89 29.71 36.63
CA ASP A 519 14.80 29.62 37.63
C ASP A 519 15.16 28.77 38.87
N LYS A 520 16.08 27.79 38.73
CA LYS A 520 16.60 27.01 39.86
C LYS A 520 17.65 27.75 40.68
N LYS A 521 18.43 28.67 40.08
CA LYS A 521 19.46 29.45 40.79
C LYS A 521 18.81 30.55 41.66
N ASP A 522 17.79 31.23 41.13
CA ASP A 522 17.07 32.30 41.84
C ASP A 522 16.28 31.79 43.07
N LYS A 523 15.84 30.53 43.07
CA LYS A 523 15.23 29.88 44.24
C LYS A 523 16.23 29.51 45.33
N LYS A 524 17.49 29.22 44.97
CA LYS A 524 18.56 28.86 45.92
C LYS A 524 19.10 30.12 46.62
N ASP A 525 19.32 31.20 45.88
CA ASP A 525 19.81 32.48 46.43
C ASP A 525 18.79 33.17 47.36
N LYS A 526 17.48 32.94 47.16
CA LYS A 526 16.44 33.40 48.10
C LYS A 526 16.40 32.61 49.41
N LYS A 527 16.81 31.34 49.39
CA LYS A 527 16.87 30.50 50.60
C LYS A 527 18.07 30.86 51.46
N ASP A 528 19.24 31.05 50.83
CA ASP A 528 20.49 31.42 51.52
C ASP A 528 20.45 32.86 52.12
N LYS A 529 19.67 33.77 51.52
CA LYS A 529 19.43 35.12 52.09
C LYS A 529 18.51 35.10 53.31
N LYS A 530 17.57 34.17 53.39
CA LYS A 530 16.67 34.03 54.55
C LYS A 530 17.43 33.46 55.75
N ASP A 531 18.23 32.42 55.51
CA ASP A 531 19.05 31.78 56.55
C ASP A 531 20.17 32.69 57.09
N LYS A 532 20.64 33.68 56.31
CA LYS A 532 21.57 34.73 56.78
C LYS A 532 20.90 35.84 57.60
N LYS A 533 19.60 36.07 57.41
CA LYS A 533 18.85 37.09 58.19
C LYS A 533 18.53 36.55 59.58
N ASP A 534 18.16 35.27 59.66
CA ASP A 534 17.84 34.58 60.92
C ASP A 534 19.10 34.35 61.80
N LYS A 535 20.32 34.42 61.23
CA LYS A 535 21.58 34.41 61.99
C LYS A 535 22.00 35.78 62.54
N LYS A 536 21.40 36.90 62.09
CA LYS A 536 21.70 38.24 62.63
C LYS A 536 20.82 38.64 63.81
N GLU A 537 19.72 37.92 64.08
CA GLU A 537 18.89 38.08 65.28
C GLU A 537 19.46 37.38 66.53
N LYS A 538 20.72 36.92 66.52
CA LYS A 538 21.39 36.29 67.67
C LYS A 538 22.80 36.86 67.97
N LYS A 539 23.04 38.13 67.66
CA LYS A 539 24.20 38.88 68.16
C LYS A 539 23.78 40.24 68.67
#